data_AF-A0A5J4TYC8-F1
#
_entry.id   AF-A0A5J4TYC8-F1
#
_cell.length_a   1.000
_cell.length_b   1.000
_cell.length_c   1.000
_cell.angle_alpha   90.00
_cell.angle_beta   90.00
_cell.angle_gamma   90.00
#
_symmetry.space_group_name_H-M   'P 1'
#
loop_
_entity.id
_entity.type
_entity.pdbx_description
1 polymer ?
#
loop_
_entity_poly.entity_id
_entity_poly.type
_entity_poly.pdbx_seq_one_letter_code
_entity_poly.pdbx_strand_id
1 'polypeptide(L)'
;LCTKDFSGAGCTCSSETHPQDCVCDSIDGAEFDLDQCNASKICTADNIPEGCTPLCTADSGTTVTLNSCFCTSTNHPIGCRCPMDPLNLVDIPTDRCACRDVDDSRAGSQTIGARCPITRVCQENDDLTTPCLCSSDFSGAGCTCTETYSQEGCVCDLLSTTYDPTTCLATKPCDGGTFAASTPAGCALQECLIGQFPLTHPCFCSTGDTTCDAGPQPCSGVLLGSPTPAGCLITAACTSDDVGFGCICNGAFYPQDCTCPSDPTTTAGIPPGQCPYIVNDQRVNDQNPDPKYRQFCYFQCHPQECICSIDGLYGYYALDECRKSKICIDGNMSNPEPFGCHKIDCTSNSQSYGCLCTDTFKPKGCTPYCTTPSNMYVEPDSCTCNGSFHPSGCTCPYGNQQTLVGIPKLQCPCVPQDPRNDDCYIFIPPPILSPEDGDMGAC
;
A
#
# COMPACT_ATOMS: atom_id res chain seq x y z
N LEU A 1 36.05 4.55 27.40
CA LEU A 1 35.31 3.56 26.60
C LEU A 1 33.91 4.10 26.35
N CYS A 2 33.43 4.03 25.12
CA CYS A 2 32.04 4.34 24.79
C CYS A 2 31.13 3.29 25.44
N THR A 3 29.98 3.72 25.93
CA THR A 3 28.94 2.86 26.54
C THR A 3 27.57 3.41 26.13
N LYS A 4 26.49 2.67 26.39
CA LYS A 4 25.12 3.16 26.15
C LYS A 4 24.84 4.49 26.85
N ASP A 5 25.42 4.71 28.03
CA ASP A 5 25.24 5.94 28.82
C ASP A 5 26.26 7.05 28.48
N PHE A 6 27.31 6.73 27.72
CA PHE A 6 28.37 7.67 27.36
C PHE A 6 28.88 7.43 25.93
N SER A 7 28.25 8.11 24.97
CA SER A 7 28.53 8.02 23.53
C SER A 7 28.92 9.36 22.89
N GLY A 8 29.25 10.38 23.70
CA GLY A 8 29.66 11.70 23.21
C GLY A 8 31.07 11.74 22.60
N ALA A 9 31.37 12.84 21.90
CA ALA A 9 32.67 13.06 21.25
C ALA A 9 33.83 12.88 22.24
N GLY A 10 34.80 12.03 21.88
CA GLY A 10 36.01 11.77 22.67
C GLY A 10 36.01 10.47 23.48
N CYS A 11 34.95 9.65 23.44
CA CYS A 11 34.99 8.31 24.03
C CYS A 11 35.83 7.34 23.17
N THR A 12 36.62 6.46 23.79
CA THR A 12 37.35 5.39 23.09
C THR A 12 36.39 4.29 22.63
N CYS A 13 36.47 3.89 21.36
CA CYS A 13 35.63 2.88 20.74
C CYS A 13 35.56 1.56 21.57
N SER A 14 34.38 0.95 21.66
CA SER A 14 34.13 -0.33 22.34
C SER A 14 33.19 -1.22 21.53
N SER A 15 33.19 -2.52 21.80
CA SER A 15 32.31 -3.52 21.18
C SER A 15 30.84 -3.31 21.54
N GLU A 16 30.54 -2.72 22.69
CA GLU A 16 29.17 -2.39 23.11
C GLU A 16 28.62 -1.13 22.42
N THR A 17 29.44 -0.13 22.15
CA THR A 17 28.99 1.15 21.59
C THR A 17 30.07 1.72 20.68
N HIS A 18 29.79 1.71 19.37
CA HIS A 18 30.79 2.01 18.35
C HIS A 18 30.33 3.12 17.38
N PRO A 19 30.12 4.35 17.87
CA PRO A 19 29.71 5.46 17.02
C PRO A 19 30.85 5.85 16.07
N GLN A 20 30.51 6.41 14.92
CA GLN A 20 31.47 6.78 13.88
C GLN A 20 32.57 7.75 14.39
N ASP A 21 32.23 8.56 15.39
CA ASP A 21 33.01 9.61 16.02
C ASP A 21 33.72 9.18 17.31
N CYS A 22 33.70 7.89 17.67
CA CYS A 22 34.54 7.36 18.75
C CYS A 22 36.03 7.49 18.40
N VAL A 23 36.91 7.53 19.41
CA VAL A 23 38.36 7.62 19.23
C VAL A 23 38.96 6.23 19.17
N CYS A 24 39.77 5.96 18.13
CA CYS A 24 40.62 4.79 18.08
C CYS A 24 41.94 5.12 18.78
N ASP A 25 42.29 4.37 19.82
CA ASP A 25 43.47 4.62 20.64
C ASP A 25 44.27 3.33 20.80
N SER A 26 45.58 3.45 21.03
CA SER A 26 46.53 2.35 21.23
C SER A 26 46.86 2.12 22.70
N ILE A 27 45.94 2.45 23.60
CA ILE A 27 46.09 2.24 25.04
C ILE A 27 46.09 0.76 25.40
N ASP A 28 46.94 0.37 26.35
CA ASP A 28 46.92 -0.95 26.98
C ASP A 28 45.54 -1.18 27.63
N GLY A 29 44.78 -2.15 27.10
CA GLY A 29 43.41 -2.47 27.53
C GLY A 29 42.31 -2.01 26.58
N ALA A 30 42.62 -1.47 25.40
CA ALA A 30 41.64 -1.29 24.33
C ALA A 30 41.08 -2.64 23.84
N GLU A 31 39.76 -2.69 23.58
CA GLU A 31 39.10 -3.91 23.05
C GLU A 31 39.48 -4.22 21.61
N PHE A 32 39.94 -3.21 20.87
CA PHE A 32 40.35 -3.32 19.48
C PHE A 32 41.80 -2.88 19.32
N ASP A 33 42.52 -3.58 18.46
CA ASP A 33 43.77 -3.05 17.92
C ASP A 33 43.50 -1.77 17.10
N LEU A 34 44.47 -0.86 17.04
CA LEU A 34 44.34 0.42 16.36
C LEU A 34 43.90 0.26 14.88
N ASP A 35 44.48 -0.70 14.16
CA ASP A 35 44.15 -0.93 12.75
C ASP A 35 42.74 -1.51 12.59
N GLN A 36 42.34 -2.40 13.49
CA GLN A 36 40.99 -2.96 13.51
C GLN A 36 39.95 -1.88 13.80
N CYS A 37 40.24 -1.00 14.77
CA CYS A 37 39.38 0.11 15.11
C CYS A 37 39.25 1.08 13.94
N ASN A 38 40.35 1.49 13.33
CA ASN A 38 40.31 2.40 12.18
C ASN A 38 39.52 1.79 11.02
N ALA A 39 39.75 0.51 10.73
CA ALA A 39 39.04 -0.18 9.66
C ALA A 39 37.54 -0.35 9.93
N SER A 40 37.14 -0.38 11.21
CA SER A 40 35.72 -0.43 11.58
C SER A 40 34.97 0.90 11.39
N LYS A 41 35.65 1.99 11.00
CA LYS A 41 35.03 3.29 10.70
C LYS A 41 34.68 3.43 9.23
N ILE A 42 33.55 4.07 8.95
CA ILE A 42 33.11 4.42 7.60
C ILE A 42 33.95 5.60 7.09
N CYS A 43 34.44 5.52 5.85
CA CYS A 43 35.13 6.65 5.22
C CYS A 43 34.15 7.78 4.84
N THR A 44 34.49 9.02 5.17
CA THR A 44 33.77 10.23 4.72
C THR A 44 34.37 10.84 3.45
N ALA A 45 35.63 10.52 3.16
CA ALA A 45 36.36 10.84 1.94
C ALA A 45 37.48 9.80 1.75
N ASP A 46 38.29 9.94 0.69
CA ASP A 46 39.38 9.01 0.37
C ASP A 46 40.32 8.80 1.56
N ASN A 47 40.19 7.62 2.20
CA ASN A 47 40.94 7.23 3.39
C ASN A 47 40.84 8.23 4.56
N ILE A 48 39.65 8.83 4.77
CA ILE A 48 39.37 9.73 5.90
C ILE A 48 38.22 9.16 6.74
N PRO A 49 38.44 8.81 8.03
CA PRO A 49 39.74 8.84 8.74
C PRO A 49 40.74 7.82 8.21
N GLU A 50 42.04 8.01 8.47
CA GLU A 50 43.08 7.10 7.97
C GLU A 50 42.82 5.65 8.41
N GLY A 51 42.86 4.72 7.46
CA GLY A 51 42.58 3.31 7.70
C GLY A 51 41.09 2.94 7.72
N CYS A 52 40.18 3.87 7.42
CA CYS A 52 38.74 3.61 7.32
C CYS A 52 38.38 2.64 6.18
N THR A 53 37.16 2.10 6.23
CA THR A 53 36.58 1.28 5.17
C THR A 53 35.43 2.06 4.48
N PRO A 54 35.41 2.17 3.13
CA PRO A 54 34.36 2.88 2.42
C PRO A 54 33.05 2.08 2.38
N LEU A 55 31.92 2.71 2.02
CA LEU A 55 30.67 1.99 1.73
C LEU A 55 30.79 1.23 0.40
N CYS A 56 30.11 0.07 0.29
CA CYS A 56 30.07 -0.66 -0.96
C CYS A 56 29.26 0.08 -2.04
N THR A 57 29.83 0.14 -3.24
CA THR A 57 29.17 0.65 -4.46
C THR A 57 28.80 -0.47 -5.43
N ALA A 58 29.34 -1.67 -5.22
CA ALA A 58 29.02 -2.84 -6.03
C ALA A 58 27.66 -3.42 -5.64
N ASP A 59 26.92 -3.90 -6.63
CA ASP A 59 25.58 -4.47 -6.45
C ASP A 59 25.60 -5.71 -5.56
N SER A 60 24.51 -5.96 -4.82
CA SER A 60 24.38 -7.07 -3.87
C SER A 60 24.58 -8.47 -4.47
N GLY A 61 24.38 -8.63 -5.78
CA GLY A 61 24.62 -9.90 -6.49
C GLY A 61 26.09 -10.18 -6.83
N THR A 62 27.01 -9.27 -6.50
CA THR A 62 28.43 -9.36 -6.87
C THR A 62 29.30 -9.81 -5.70
N THR A 63 30.60 -10.01 -5.94
CA THR A 63 31.59 -10.34 -4.90
C THR A 63 32.66 -9.26 -4.87
N VAL A 64 33.02 -8.82 -3.66
CA VAL A 64 34.11 -7.87 -3.42
C VAL A 64 35.24 -8.55 -2.64
N THR A 65 36.41 -7.91 -2.60
CA THR A 65 37.48 -8.36 -1.72
C THR A 65 36.99 -8.35 -0.28
N LEU A 66 37.30 -9.40 0.48
CA LEU A 66 36.82 -9.55 1.86
C LEU A 66 37.16 -8.30 2.70
N ASN A 67 36.14 -7.73 3.34
CA ASN A 67 36.20 -6.52 4.16
C ASN A 67 36.66 -5.23 3.45
N SER A 68 36.63 -5.17 2.11
CA SER A 68 37.08 -3.96 1.40
C SER A 68 36.10 -2.79 1.43
N CYS A 69 34.84 -3.04 1.76
CA CYS A 69 33.80 -2.02 1.89
C CYS A 69 32.71 -2.47 2.87
N PHE A 70 31.97 -1.53 3.46
CA PHE A 70 30.84 -1.81 4.34
C PHE A 70 29.57 -2.14 3.54
N CYS A 71 28.90 -3.21 3.97
CA CYS A 71 27.57 -3.53 3.49
C CYS A 71 26.59 -2.40 3.85
N THR A 72 25.66 -2.09 2.95
CA THR A 72 24.52 -1.21 3.20
C THR A 72 23.21 -1.94 2.94
N SER A 73 22.08 -1.34 3.32
CA SER A 73 20.74 -1.87 3.01
C SER A 73 20.52 -2.06 1.50
N THR A 74 21.17 -1.27 0.66
CA THR A 74 21.05 -1.33 -0.81
C THR A 74 22.17 -2.11 -1.50
N ASN A 75 23.40 -2.06 -0.97
CA ASN A 75 24.60 -2.65 -1.57
C ASN A 75 25.30 -3.57 -0.56
N HIS A 76 25.06 -4.86 -0.66
CA HIS A 76 25.62 -5.88 0.25
C HIS A 76 26.23 -7.06 -0.54
N PRO A 77 27.27 -6.82 -1.36
CA PRO A 77 27.94 -7.86 -2.14
C PRO A 77 28.60 -8.91 -1.24
N ILE A 78 28.84 -10.10 -1.77
CA ILE A 78 29.56 -11.17 -1.07
C ILE A 78 30.95 -10.67 -0.65
N GLY A 79 31.29 -10.78 0.64
CA GLY A 79 32.59 -10.37 1.18
C GLY A 79 32.63 -8.94 1.73
N CYS A 80 31.55 -8.16 1.66
CA CYS A 80 31.49 -6.87 2.35
C CYS A 80 31.63 -7.03 3.87
N ARG A 81 32.13 -5.98 4.54
CA ARG A 81 32.22 -5.89 5.99
C ARG A 81 30.87 -5.51 6.57
N CYS A 82 30.43 -6.19 7.61
CA CYS A 82 29.19 -5.86 8.31
C CYS A 82 29.33 -4.60 9.17
N PRO A 83 28.37 -3.66 9.11
CA PRO A 83 28.33 -2.50 9.99
C PRO A 83 28.40 -2.88 11.48
N MET A 84 29.10 -2.06 12.28
CA MET A 84 29.19 -2.22 13.74
C MET A 84 28.00 -1.64 14.48
N ASP A 85 27.43 -0.56 13.98
CA ASP A 85 26.21 0.03 14.51
C ASP A 85 25.01 -0.83 14.10
N PRO A 86 24.20 -1.34 15.06
CA PRO A 86 23.05 -2.15 14.73
C PRO A 86 22.03 -1.46 13.84
N LEU A 87 21.88 -0.13 13.91
CA LEU A 87 20.93 0.61 13.07
C LEU A 87 21.25 0.48 11.57
N ASN A 88 22.50 0.18 11.23
CA ASN A 88 22.94 0.02 9.84
C ASN A 88 22.84 -1.42 9.33
N LEU A 89 22.39 -2.37 10.16
CA LEU A 89 22.15 -3.77 9.73
C LEU A 89 20.80 -3.95 9.05
N VAL A 90 19.88 -2.99 9.16
CA VAL A 90 18.52 -3.11 8.61
C VAL A 90 18.57 -3.48 7.12
N ASP A 91 17.76 -4.47 6.75
CA ASP A 91 17.63 -5.05 5.40
C ASP A 91 18.90 -5.68 4.80
N ILE A 92 19.97 -5.84 5.58
CA ILE A 92 21.13 -6.63 5.15
C ILE A 92 20.85 -8.12 5.41
N PRO A 93 20.92 -8.98 4.38
CA PRO A 93 20.65 -10.40 4.55
C PRO A 93 21.61 -11.09 5.53
N THR A 94 21.10 -12.08 6.25
CA THR A 94 21.80 -12.87 7.28
C THR A 94 22.93 -13.72 6.73
N ASP A 95 22.87 -14.07 5.44
CA ASP A 95 23.93 -14.79 4.72
C ASP A 95 25.10 -13.87 4.31
N ARG A 96 24.90 -12.55 4.34
CA ARG A 96 25.96 -11.53 4.21
C ARG A 96 26.51 -11.17 5.58
N CYS A 97 25.61 -10.89 6.52
CA CYS A 97 25.92 -10.49 7.87
C CYS A 97 25.15 -11.33 8.87
N ALA A 98 25.85 -12.23 9.56
CA ALA A 98 25.26 -13.07 10.59
C ALA A 98 24.50 -12.24 11.64
N CYS A 99 23.48 -12.86 12.23
CA CYS A 99 22.73 -12.25 13.32
C CYS A 99 23.62 -12.02 14.53
N ARG A 100 23.40 -10.89 15.20
CA ARG A 100 24.05 -10.57 16.47
C ARG A 100 23.20 -11.06 17.63
N ASP A 101 23.88 -11.48 18.69
CA ASP A 101 23.22 -11.99 19.90
C ASP A 101 22.56 -10.86 20.72
N VAL A 102 23.01 -9.61 20.56
CA VAL A 102 22.56 -8.45 21.32
C VAL A 102 22.25 -7.29 20.36
N ASP A 103 21.10 -6.67 20.57
CA ASP A 103 20.63 -5.45 19.89
C ASP A 103 20.68 -5.50 18.35
N ASP A 104 20.58 -6.67 17.70
CA ASP A 104 20.45 -6.73 16.24
C ASP A 104 19.14 -6.06 15.81
N SER A 105 19.23 -4.98 15.03
CA SER A 105 18.05 -4.24 14.56
C SER A 105 17.12 -5.07 13.67
N ARG A 106 17.61 -6.21 13.15
CA ARG A 106 16.82 -7.15 12.36
C ARG A 106 16.11 -8.20 13.22
N ALA A 107 16.29 -8.20 14.53
CA ALA A 107 15.60 -9.11 15.44
C ALA A 107 14.08 -8.97 15.28
N GLY A 108 13.40 -10.06 14.93
CA GLY A 108 11.96 -10.06 14.68
C GLY A 108 11.51 -9.41 13.36
N SER A 109 12.43 -9.03 12.48
CA SER A 109 12.09 -8.46 11.17
C SER A 109 11.27 -9.41 10.31
N GLN A 110 10.38 -8.86 9.48
CA GLN A 110 9.61 -9.64 8.49
C GLN A 110 10.32 -9.73 7.13
N THR A 111 11.46 -9.05 6.95
CA THR A 111 12.23 -9.08 5.69
C THR A 111 12.83 -10.48 5.49
N ILE A 112 12.41 -11.16 4.42
CA ILE A 112 12.91 -12.48 4.05
C ILE A 112 14.42 -12.40 3.83
N GLY A 113 15.16 -13.32 4.45
CA GLY A 113 16.62 -13.38 4.35
C GLY A 113 17.37 -12.46 5.30
N ALA A 114 16.77 -11.39 5.82
CA ALA A 114 17.40 -10.48 6.79
C ALA A 114 16.91 -10.69 8.24
N ARG A 115 15.89 -11.52 8.50
CA ARG A 115 15.35 -11.74 9.86
C ARG A 115 16.35 -12.41 10.80
N CYS A 116 16.47 -11.86 12.01
CA CYS A 116 17.20 -12.46 13.12
C CYS A 116 16.28 -12.94 14.27
N PRO A 117 16.67 -13.98 15.03
CA PRO A 117 15.95 -14.41 16.22
C PRO A 117 15.88 -13.29 17.26
N ILE A 118 14.76 -13.19 17.98
CA ILE A 118 14.62 -12.28 19.10
C ILE A 118 15.24 -12.94 20.34
N THR A 119 16.38 -12.40 20.81
CA THR A 119 17.13 -12.93 21.97
C THR A 119 17.01 -12.05 23.21
N ARG A 120 16.73 -10.75 23.03
CA ARG A 120 16.68 -9.77 24.11
C ARG A 120 15.42 -9.96 24.95
N VAL A 121 15.57 -9.90 26.27
CA VAL A 121 14.47 -9.99 27.24
C VAL A 121 14.00 -8.59 27.60
N CYS A 122 12.69 -8.32 27.54
CA CYS A 122 12.14 -7.00 27.86
C CYS A 122 12.38 -6.64 29.33
N GLN A 123 12.66 -5.36 29.60
CA GLN A 123 12.89 -4.81 30.94
C GLN A 123 11.76 -3.87 31.37
N GLU A 124 11.66 -3.57 32.68
CA GLU A 124 10.72 -2.59 33.21
C GLU A 124 11.06 -1.20 32.63
N ASN A 125 10.16 -0.63 31.81
CA ASN A 125 10.30 0.62 31.03
C ASN A 125 11.01 0.52 29.66
N ASP A 126 11.05 -0.66 29.06
CA ASP A 126 11.44 -0.79 27.65
C ASP A 126 10.57 0.10 26.73
N ASP A 127 11.19 0.76 25.75
CA ASP A 127 10.46 1.57 24.76
C ASP A 127 9.91 0.74 23.59
N LEU A 128 10.24 -0.56 23.56
CA LEU A 128 9.84 -1.54 22.53
C LEU A 128 10.17 -1.11 21.09
N THR A 129 11.12 -0.18 20.92
CA THR A 129 11.61 0.22 19.59
C THR A 129 12.29 -0.94 18.87
N THR A 130 12.87 -1.86 19.64
CA THR A 130 13.33 -3.17 19.18
C THR A 130 12.52 -4.28 19.82
N PRO A 131 12.10 -5.32 19.06
CA PRO A 131 11.39 -6.46 19.63
C PRO A 131 12.19 -7.14 20.75
N CYS A 132 11.50 -7.57 21.80
CA CYS A 132 12.07 -8.32 22.92
C CYS A 132 11.09 -9.39 23.41
N LEU A 133 11.62 -10.41 24.09
CA LEU A 133 10.88 -11.50 24.69
C LEU A 133 10.22 -11.06 26.00
N CYS A 134 8.93 -11.35 26.15
CA CYS A 134 8.19 -11.10 27.39
C CYS A 134 8.82 -11.83 28.58
N SER A 135 8.83 -11.17 29.73
CA SER A 135 9.51 -11.61 30.96
C SER A 135 8.67 -11.30 32.21
N SER A 136 9.17 -11.66 33.39
CA SER A 136 8.57 -11.23 34.68
C SER A 136 8.61 -9.72 34.85
N ASP A 137 9.61 -9.07 34.26
CA ASP A 137 9.90 -7.65 34.44
C ASP A 137 9.07 -6.81 33.46
N PHE A 138 8.73 -7.39 32.30
CA PHE A 138 7.80 -6.78 31.35
C PHE A 138 7.04 -7.84 30.54
N SER A 139 5.73 -7.87 30.74
CA SER A 139 4.79 -8.77 30.07
C SER A 139 3.55 -8.00 29.56
N GLY A 140 3.74 -6.71 29.24
CA GLY A 140 2.71 -5.81 28.72
C GLY A 140 2.47 -6.00 27.22
N ALA A 141 1.62 -5.14 26.64
CA ALA A 141 1.35 -5.17 25.22
C ALA A 141 2.62 -4.82 24.40
N GLY A 142 2.85 -5.57 23.32
CA GLY A 142 3.94 -5.30 22.35
C GLY A 142 5.23 -6.11 22.54
N CYS A 143 5.43 -6.81 23.67
CA CYS A 143 6.51 -7.79 23.76
C CYS A 143 6.19 -9.07 22.97
N THR A 144 7.23 -9.83 22.62
CA THR A 144 7.09 -11.11 21.91
C THR A 144 6.85 -12.23 22.91
N CYS A 145 5.78 -12.99 22.72
CA CYS A 145 5.37 -14.03 23.67
C CYS A 145 6.46 -15.09 23.87
N THR A 146 6.51 -15.65 25.08
CA THR A 146 7.33 -16.82 25.42
C THR A 146 6.44 -17.93 25.98
N GLU A 147 6.99 -19.15 26.14
CA GLU A 147 6.25 -20.26 26.76
C GLU A 147 5.69 -19.92 28.15
N THR A 148 6.39 -19.06 28.91
CA THR A 148 5.99 -18.67 30.27
C THR A 148 5.10 -17.42 30.29
N TYR A 149 5.27 -16.52 29.32
CA TYR A 149 4.57 -15.23 29.25
C TYR A 149 3.83 -15.10 27.92
N SER A 150 2.60 -15.61 27.86
CA SER A 150 1.76 -15.70 26.66
C SER A 150 0.39 -15.00 26.80
N GLN A 151 0.24 -14.20 27.86
CA GLN A 151 -0.98 -13.45 28.19
C GLN A 151 -1.43 -12.43 27.14
N GLU A 152 -2.61 -11.84 27.36
CA GLU A 152 -3.23 -10.87 26.47
C GLU A 152 -2.31 -9.67 26.19
N GLY A 153 -2.11 -9.33 24.91
CA GLY A 153 -1.29 -8.20 24.47
C GLY A 153 0.12 -8.52 23.96
N CYS A 154 0.73 -9.67 24.28
CA CYS A 154 1.98 -10.06 23.63
C CYS A 154 1.77 -10.52 22.18
N VAL A 155 2.77 -10.33 21.32
CA VAL A 155 2.76 -10.64 19.89
C VAL A 155 3.44 -11.99 19.65
N CYS A 156 2.82 -12.84 18.83
CA CYS A 156 3.44 -14.11 18.44
C CYS A 156 4.46 -13.91 17.32
N ASP A 157 5.69 -14.35 17.55
CA ASP A 157 6.71 -14.45 16.50
C ASP A 157 6.47 -15.73 15.68
N LEU A 158 5.93 -15.55 14.48
CA LEU A 158 5.56 -16.66 13.58
C LEU A 158 6.74 -17.49 13.07
N LEU A 159 7.97 -17.00 13.24
CA LEU A 159 9.19 -17.73 12.91
C LEU A 159 10.04 -18.02 14.15
N SER A 160 9.44 -17.91 15.33
CA SER A 160 10.13 -18.21 16.58
C SER A 160 10.57 -19.67 16.60
N THR A 161 11.83 -19.87 16.99
CA THR A 161 12.39 -21.19 17.28
C THR A 161 12.34 -21.53 18.77
N THR A 162 11.94 -20.56 19.61
CA THR A 162 11.98 -20.68 21.07
C THR A 162 10.59 -20.82 21.69
N TYR A 163 9.55 -20.36 21.01
CA TYR A 163 8.16 -20.59 21.38
C TYR A 163 7.38 -20.98 20.13
N ASP A 164 6.85 -22.20 20.12
CA ASP A 164 6.13 -22.75 18.97
C ASP A 164 5.00 -21.78 18.52
N PRO A 165 5.05 -21.27 17.28
CA PRO A 165 4.08 -20.29 16.81
C PRO A 165 2.64 -20.76 16.87
N THR A 166 2.39 -22.05 16.62
CA THR A 166 1.04 -22.62 16.69
C THR A 166 0.52 -22.62 18.12
N THR A 167 1.38 -22.99 19.08
CA THR A 167 1.07 -22.94 20.52
C THR A 167 0.85 -21.50 20.97
N CYS A 168 1.64 -20.55 20.47
CA CYS A 168 1.45 -19.13 20.75
C CYS A 168 0.11 -18.61 20.24
N LEU A 169 -0.23 -18.87 18.98
CA LEU A 169 -1.48 -18.42 18.39
C LEU A 169 -2.68 -19.02 19.12
N ALA A 170 -2.59 -20.26 19.58
CA ALA A 170 -3.64 -20.91 20.35
C ALA A 170 -3.95 -20.24 21.72
N THR A 171 -3.11 -19.31 22.19
CA THR A 171 -3.43 -18.48 23.38
C THR A 171 -4.07 -17.13 23.02
N LYS A 172 -4.16 -16.79 21.73
CA LYS A 172 -4.66 -15.49 21.25
C LYS A 172 -6.09 -15.60 20.74
N PRO A 173 -6.98 -14.64 21.05
CA PRO A 173 -8.30 -14.63 20.47
C PRO A 173 -8.24 -14.48 18.95
N CYS A 174 -9.22 -15.05 18.27
CA CYS A 174 -9.42 -14.83 16.85
C CYS A 174 -10.07 -13.48 16.58
N ASP A 175 -9.51 -12.70 15.64
CA ASP A 175 -10.04 -11.38 15.26
C ASP A 175 -10.89 -11.42 13.97
N GLY A 176 -10.92 -12.56 13.27
CA GLY A 176 -11.74 -12.73 12.07
C GLY A 176 -11.80 -14.16 11.54
N GLY A 177 -12.54 -14.34 10.45
CA GLY A 177 -12.66 -15.62 9.74
C GLY A 177 -13.87 -16.47 10.15
N THR A 178 -13.75 -17.78 9.98
CA THR A 178 -14.78 -18.78 10.32
C THR A 178 -14.21 -19.81 11.29
N PHE A 179 -15.04 -20.71 11.81
CA PHE A 179 -14.57 -21.84 12.63
C PHE A 179 -13.55 -22.72 11.89
N ALA A 180 -13.71 -22.89 10.57
CA ALA A 180 -12.82 -23.72 9.75
C ALA A 180 -11.59 -22.96 9.22
N ALA A 181 -11.66 -21.63 9.16
CA ALA A 181 -10.63 -20.76 8.62
C ALA A 181 -10.56 -19.46 9.45
N SER A 182 -9.99 -19.55 10.64
CA SER A 182 -9.85 -18.43 11.57
C SER A 182 -8.66 -17.54 11.23
N THR A 183 -8.72 -16.28 11.65
CA THR A 183 -7.65 -15.29 11.45
C THR A 183 -7.24 -14.71 12.80
N PRO A 184 -5.96 -14.86 13.22
CA PRO A 184 -4.92 -15.69 12.59
C PRO A 184 -5.27 -17.20 12.57
N ALA A 185 -4.66 -17.98 11.68
CA ALA A 185 -4.89 -19.42 11.68
C ALA A 185 -4.40 -20.06 12.99
N GLY A 186 -5.23 -20.90 13.62
CA GLY A 186 -4.88 -21.57 14.88
C GLY A 186 -5.04 -20.73 16.15
N CYS A 187 -5.72 -19.57 16.06
CA CYS A 187 -6.13 -18.80 17.23
C CYS A 187 -7.14 -19.52 18.12
N ALA A 188 -7.27 -19.06 19.37
CA ALA A 188 -8.27 -19.51 20.32
C ALA A 188 -9.67 -19.05 19.88
N LEU A 189 -10.52 -20.02 19.53
CA LEU A 189 -11.94 -19.79 19.28
C LEU A 189 -12.69 -19.50 20.59
N GLN A 190 -13.66 -18.61 20.54
CA GLN A 190 -14.56 -18.29 21.66
C GLN A 190 -15.98 -18.82 21.43
N GLU A 191 -16.82 -18.81 22.46
CA GLU A 191 -18.25 -19.08 22.30
C GLU A 191 -18.90 -18.02 21.41
N CYS A 192 -19.79 -18.44 20.51
CA CYS A 192 -20.52 -17.53 19.64
C CYS A 192 -21.44 -16.62 20.46
N LEU A 193 -21.36 -15.31 20.23
CA LEU A 193 -22.33 -14.35 20.77
C LEU A 193 -23.66 -14.43 20.02
N ILE A 194 -24.71 -13.80 20.56
CA ILE A 194 -26.04 -13.75 19.92
C ILE A 194 -25.91 -13.20 18.49
N GLY A 195 -26.33 -14.01 17.51
CA GLY A 195 -26.28 -13.70 16.08
C GLY A 195 -24.96 -14.00 15.38
N GLN A 196 -23.99 -14.60 16.07
CA GLN A 196 -22.78 -15.17 15.48
C GLN A 196 -22.96 -16.66 15.23
N PHE A 197 -22.32 -17.15 14.17
CA PHE A 197 -22.39 -18.55 13.77
C PHE A 197 -21.03 -19.05 13.28
N PRO A 198 -20.67 -20.32 13.53
CA PRO A 198 -19.38 -20.89 13.12
C PRO A 198 -19.05 -20.75 11.62
N LEU A 199 -20.08 -20.66 10.77
CA LEU A 199 -19.92 -20.52 9.31
C LEU A 199 -19.42 -19.12 8.90
N THR A 200 -19.69 -18.09 9.70
CA THR A 200 -19.39 -16.69 9.36
C THR A 200 -18.48 -16.01 10.38
N HIS A 201 -18.22 -16.65 11.52
CA HIS A 201 -17.43 -16.12 12.62
C HIS A 201 -16.50 -17.21 13.18
N PRO A 202 -15.33 -16.84 13.72
CA PRO A 202 -14.39 -17.77 14.33
C PRO A 202 -14.83 -18.10 15.78
N CYS A 203 -15.96 -18.79 15.92
CA CYS A 203 -16.54 -19.13 17.22
C CYS A 203 -17.16 -20.53 17.22
N PHE A 204 -17.36 -21.11 18.41
CA PHE A 204 -18.04 -22.40 18.60
C PHE A 204 -19.38 -22.23 19.32
N CYS A 205 -20.32 -23.14 19.05
CA CYS A 205 -21.62 -23.16 19.71
C CYS A 205 -21.51 -23.76 21.12
N SER A 206 -22.11 -23.10 22.11
CA SER A 206 -22.20 -23.63 23.46
C SER A 206 -23.00 -24.93 23.46
N THR A 207 -22.68 -25.86 24.37
CA THR A 207 -23.32 -27.19 24.39
C THR A 207 -24.83 -27.07 24.57
N GLY A 208 -25.59 -27.52 23.57
CA GLY A 208 -27.06 -27.50 23.58
C GLY A 208 -27.69 -26.22 23.02
N ASP A 209 -26.91 -25.28 22.46
CA ASP A 209 -27.43 -24.16 21.69
C ASP A 209 -27.88 -24.63 20.30
N THR A 210 -29.10 -25.15 20.24
CA THR A 210 -29.72 -25.61 19.00
C THR A 210 -29.90 -24.51 17.96
N THR A 211 -29.89 -23.24 18.36
CA THR A 211 -30.04 -22.10 17.44
C THR A 211 -28.71 -21.85 16.73
N CYS A 212 -27.61 -21.84 17.48
CA CYS A 212 -26.27 -21.75 16.91
C CYS A 212 -25.94 -22.97 16.04
N ASP A 213 -26.24 -24.19 16.53
CA ASP A 213 -25.99 -25.44 15.81
C ASP A 213 -26.78 -25.54 14.50
N ALA A 214 -27.98 -24.96 14.45
CA ALA A 214 -28.79 -24.89 13.23
C ALA A 214 -28.24 -23.88 12.20
N GLY A 215 -27.29 -23.04 12.59
CA GLY A 215 -26.75 -21.97 11.74
C GLY A 215 -27.76 -20.83 11.52
N PRO A 216 -27.35 -19.80 10.75
CA PRO A 216 -28.17 -18.64 10.52
C PRO A 216 -29.44 -19.00 9.73
N GLN A 217 -30.60 -18.73 10.32
CA GLN A 217 -31.93 -19.02 9.73
C GLN A 217 -32.39 -17.88 8.81
N PRO A 218 -33.37 -18.07 7.91
CA PRO A 218 -33.95 -16.97 7.16
C PRO A 218 -34.56 -15.89 8.06
N CYS A 219 -34.37 -14.63 7.71
CA CYS A 219 -34.95 -13.50 8.45
C CYS A 219 -36.48 -13.47 8.34
N SER A 220 -37.17 -13.18 9.45
CA SER A 220 -38.64 -13.00 9.53
C SER A 220 -38.99 -11.84 10.47
N GLY A 221 -40.02 -11.02 10.20
CA GLY A 221 -40.44 -9.93 11.12
C GLY A 221 -41.14 -8.73 10.46
N VAL A 222 -41.62 -7.77 11.29
CA VAL A 222 -42.41 -6.59 10.87
C VAL A 222 -41.91 -5.25 11.50
N LEU A 223 -40.86 -5.21 12.35
CA LEU A 223 -40.43 -4.01 13.13
C LEU A 223 -38.96 -3.55 12.94
N LEU A 224 -38.78 -2.32 12.42
CA LEU A 224 -37.53 -1.75 11.86
C LEU A 224 -36.35 -1.82 12.84
N GLY A 225 -35.22 -2.39 12.42
CA GLY A 225 -33.91 -2.28 13.11
C GLY A 225 -33.39 -3.50 13.88
N SER A 226 -34.05 -4.66 13.85
CA SER A 226 -33.54 -5.89 14.50
C SER A 226 -33.95 -7.14 13.71
N PRO A 227 -33.10 -7.68 12.82
CA PRO A 227 -33.38 -8.94 12.14
C PRO A 227 -33.70 -10.03 13.17
N THR A 228 -34.83 -10.72 13.00
CA THR A 228 -35.21 -11.85 13.85
C THR A 228 -35.20 -13.16 13.06
N PRO A 229 -34.45 -14.17 13.51
CA PRO A 229 -33.47 -14.16 14.61
C PRO A 229 -32.26 -13.24 14.33
N ALA A 230 -31.55 -12.80 15.38
CA ALA A 230 -30.31 -12.05 15.19
C ALA A 230 -29.31 -12.85 14.34
N GLY A 231 -28.65 -12.20 13.38
CA GLY A 231 -27.70 -12.85 12.46
C GLY A 231 -28.35 -13.78 11.42
N CYS A 232 -29.66 -13.68 11.19
CA CYS A 232 -30.36 -14.41 10.14
C CYS A 232 -29.85 -14.11 8.72
N LEU A 233 -30.12 -15.02 7.78
CA LEU A 233 -29.87 -14.87 6.35
C LEU A 233 -31.03 -14.12 5.69
N ILE A 234 -30.71 -13.08 4.93
CA ILE A 234 -31.67 -12.40 4.06
C ILE A 234 -31.77 -13.22 2.76
N THR A 235 -32.87 -13.94 2.59
CA THR A 235 -33.04 -14.88 1.45
C THR A 235 -34.15 -14.48 0.48
N ALA A 236 -34.97 -13.48 0.81
CA ALA A 236 -36.13 -13.09 0.01
C ALA A 236 -35.84 -11.84 -0.82
N ALA A 237 -36.21 -11.86 -2.10
CA ALA A 237 -36.21 -10.69 -2.97
C ALA A 237 -37.22 -9.64 -2.49
N CYS A 238 -36.88 -8.36 -2.64
CA CYS A 238 -37.78 -7.25 -2.32
C CYS A 238 -39.07 -7.31 -3.16
N THR A 239 -40.24 -7.05 -2.56
CA THR A 239 -41.56 -7.08 -3.24
C THR A 239 -42.27 -5.73 -3.26
N SER A 240 -41.70 -4.70 -2.62
CA SER A 240 -42.12 -3.30 -2.67
C SER A 240 -40.93 -2.40 -2.34
N ASP A 241 -41.01 -1.10 -2.67
CA ASP A 241 -40.00 -0.10 -2.28
C ASP A 241 -40.14 0.37 -0.81
N ASP A 242 -41.16 -0.15 -0.11
CA ASP A 242 -41.52 0.18 1.29
C ASP A 242 -41.27 -1.00 2.26
N VAL A 243 -40.41 -1.95 1.88
CA VAL A 243 -40.06 -3.08 2.75
C VAL A 243 -39.11 -2.62 3.86
N GLY A 244 -39.63 -2.53 5.08
CA GLY A 244 -38.88 -2.11 6.26
C GLY A 244 -37.77 -3.06 6.75
N PHE A 245 -37.44 -4.16 6.05
CA PHE A 245 -36.29 -5.03 6.37
C PHE A 245 -35.50 -5.41 5.14
N GLY A 246 -34.20 -5.60 5.38
CA GLY A 246 -33.25 -6.16 4.43
C GLY A 246 -33.83 -7.35 3.69
N CYS A 247 -34.07 -7.11 2.41
CA CYS A 247 -34.44 -8.04 1.37
C CYS A 247 -33.34 -7.99 0.31
N ILE A 248 -33.28 -8.98 -0.56
CA ILE A 248 -32.34 -8.95 -1.68
C ILE A 248 -32.88 -7.98 -2.73
N CYS A 249 -32.11 -6.93 -3.04
CA CYS A 249 -32.43 -5.98 -4.09
C CYS A 249 -32.70 -6.73 -5.40
N ASN A 250 -33.66 -6.28 -6.21
CA ASN A 250 -33.88 -6.79 -7.56
C ASN A 250 -34.32 -5.67 -8.50
N GLY A 251 -34.38 -5.95 -9.80
CA GLY A 251 -34.71 -4.93 -10.80
C GLY A 251 -36.12 -4.32 -10.69
N ALA A 252 -37.03 -4.93 -9.93
CA ALA A 252 -38.36 -4.38 -9.67
C ALA A 252 -38.43 -3.55 -8.38
N PHE A 253 -37.66 -3.89 -7.35
CA PHE A 253 -37.72 -3.24 -6.02
C PHE A 253 -36.34 -3.16 -5.37
N TYR A 254 -35.94 -1.95 -4.98
CA TYR A 254 -34.59 -1.66 -4.47
C TYR A 254 -34.58 -0.50 -3.45
N PRO A 255 -35.16 -0.67 -2.25
CA PRO A 255 -35.14 0.36 -1.21
C PRO A 255 -33.70 0.64 -0.73
N GLN A 256 -33.49 1.80 -0.10
CA GLN A 256 -32.14 2.28 0.29
C GLN A 256 -31.35 1.28 1.15
N ASP A 257 -32.01 0.43 1.93
CA ASP A 257 -31.38 -0.54 2.85
C ASP A 257 -31.52 -2.02 2.41
N CYS A 258 -31.77 -2.29 1.13
CA CYS A 258 -31.78 -3.68 0.63
C CYS A 258 -30.37 -4.27 0.59
N THR A 259 -30.26 -5.58 0.82
CA THR A 259 -29.02 -6.34 0.67
C THR A 259 -28.77 -6.66 -0.80
N CYS A 260 -27.54 -6.47 -1.25
CA CYS A 260 -27.21 -6.69 -2.64
C CYS A 260 -27.11 -8.19 -2.98
N PRO A 261 -27.69 -8.62 -4.12
CA PRO A 261 -27.56 -9.99 -4.56
C PRO A 261 -26.10 -10.35 -4.86
N SER A 262 -25.72 -11.57 -4.49
CA SER A 262 -24.43 -12.17 -4.85
C SER A 262 -24.49 -12.98 -6.15
N ASP A 263 -25.69 -13.21 -6.72
CA ASP A 263 -25.89 -13.89 -7.99
C ASP A 263 -26.08 -12.87 -9.12
N PRO A 264 -25.17 -12.84 -10.14
CA PRO A 264 -25.23 -11.89 -11.24
C PRO A 264 -26.54 -11.94 -12.05
N THR A 265 -27.23 -13.08 -12.11
CA THR A 265 -28.51 -13.20 -12.83
C THR A 265 -29.63 -12.37 -12.21
N THR A 266 -29.49 -12.04 -10.93
CA THR A 266 -30.48 -11.29 -10.15
C THR A 266 -30.17 -9.80 -10.02
N THR A 267 -29.02 -9.33 -10.57
CA THR A 267 -28.68 -7.90 -10.58
C THR A 267 -29.38 -7.13 -11.70
N ALA A 268 -29.94 -7.81 -12.70
CA ALA A 268 -30.61 -7.20 -13.84
C ALA A 268 -31.70 -6.21 -13.39
N GLY A 269 -31.59 -4.95 -13.86
CA GLY A 269 -32.53 -3.87 -13.56
C GLY A 269 -32.26 -3.07 -12.28
N ILE A 270 -31.31 -3.48 -11.42
CA ILE A 270 -30.91 -2.68 -10.26
C ILE A 270 -30.05 -1.49 -10.72
N PRO A 271 -30.31 -0.24 -10.25
CA PRO A 271 -29.51 0.91 -10.64
C PRO A 271 -28.01 0.80 -10.28
N PRO A 272 -27.08 1.27 -11.13
CA PRO A 272 -25.68 1.46 -10.75
C PRO A 272 -25.58 2.41 -9.55
N GLY A 273 -24.83 2.00 -8.51
CA GLY A 273 -24.69 2.76 -7.26
C GLY A 273 -25.57 2.28 -6.11
N GLN A 274 -26.65 1.53 -6.38
CA GLN A 274 -27.45 0.90 -5.32
C GLN A 274 -26.76 -0.35 -4.74
N CYS A 275 -25.98 -1.06 -5.56
CA CYS A 275 -25.25 -2.26 -5.16
C CYS A 275 -23.83 -2.32 -5.72
N PRO A 276 -22.86 -2.90 -4.98
CA PRO A 276 -21.52 -3.20 -5.49
C PRO A 276 -21.58 -4.08 -6.73
N TYR A 277 -20.61 -3.96 -7.62
CA TYR A 277 -20.49 -4.82 -8.81
C TYR A 277 -19.99 -6.22 -8.43
N ILE A 278 -20.55 -7.25 -9.08
CA ILE A 278 -20.13 -8.66 -8.94
C ILE A 278 -19.74 -9.23 -10.30
N VAL A 279 -18.95 -10.31 -10.34
CA VAL A 279 -18.48 -10.92 -11.60
C VAL A 279 -19.68 -11.37 -12.47
N ASN A 280 -19.65 -11.06 -13.78
CA ASN A 280 -20.74 -11.29 -14.74
C ASN A 280 -22.04 -10.50 -14.49
N ASP A 281 -21.95 -9.35 -13.82
CA ASP A 281 -23.09 -8.49 -13.47
C ASP A 281 -24.03 -8.21 -14.66
N GLN A 282 -25.27 -8.69 -14.59
CA GLN A 282 -26.24 -8.52 -15.68
C GLN A 282 -26.82 -7.10 -15.78
N ARG A 283 -26.41 -6.16 -14.91
CA ARG A 283 -26.68 -4.71 -15.10
C ARG A 283 -25.94 -4.14 -16.29
N VAL A 284 -24.83 -4.77 -16.68
CA VAL A 284 -23.99 -4.39 -17.82
C VAL A 284 -24.22 -5.41 -18.91
N ASN A 285 -25.34 -5.31 -19.63
CA ASN A 285 -25.42 -5.96 -20.94
C ASN A 285 -25.07 -4.92 -22.00
N ASP A 286 -24.25 -5.31 -22.97
CA ASP A 286 -23.81 -4.49 -24.11
C ASP A 286 -24.95 -4.14 -25.09
N GLN A 287 -26.21 -4.34 -24.69
CA GLN A 287 -27.39 -4.13 -25.51
C GLN A 287 -28.28 -3.00 -25.01
N ASN A 288 -27.93 -2.33 -23.90
CA ASN A 288 -28.73 -1.22 -23.38
C ASN A 288 -28.04 0.15 -23.60
N PRO A 289 -28.45 0.95 -24.61
CA PRO A 289 -27.83 2.24 -24.95
C PRO A 289 -28.25 3.40 -24.02
N ASP A 290 -28.91 3.12 -22.88
CA ASP A 290 -29.37 4.14 -21.95
C ASP A 290 -28.18 4.69 -21.12
N PRO A 291 -27.88 6.01 -21.21
CA PRO A 291 -26.69 6.63 -20.60
C PRO A 291 -26.59 6.54 -19.07
N LYS A 292 -27.63 6.06 -18.38
CA LYS A 292 -27.65 5.84 -16.92
C LYS A 292 -26.91 4.57 -16.46
N TYR A 293 -26.45 3.72 -17.39
CA TYR A 293 -25.75 2.46 -17.08
C TYR A 293 -24.24 2.46 -17.38
N ARG A 294 -23.62 3.63 -17.64
CA ARG A 294 -22.18 3.72 -17.90
C ARG A 294 -21.34 3.56 -16.62
N GLN A 295 -20.27 2.77 -16.72
CA GLN A 295 -19.33 2.42 -15.64
C GLN A 295 -18.52 3.63 -15.14
N PHE A 296 -18.16 3.71 -13.86
CA PHE A 296 -17.20 4.71 -13.37
C PHE A 296 -15.76 4.41 -13.81
N CYS A 297 -14.91 5.42 -13.96
CA CYS A 297 -13.50 5.24 -14.29
C CYS A 297 -12.67 4.75 -13.09
N TYR A 298 -11.76 3.78 -13.29
CA TYR A 298 -10.84 3.25 -12.28
C TYR A 298 -9.42 3.02 -12.85
N PHE A 299 -8.41 2.97 -11.97
CA PHE A 299 -6.96 2.99 -12.32
C PHE A 299 -6.54 1.95 -13.38
N GLN A 300 -7.22 0.81 -13.43
CA GLN A 300 -6.89 -0.31 -14.33
C GLN A 300 -7.87 -0.49 -15.50
N CYS A 301 -9.00 0.24 -15.55
CA CYS A 301 -9.88 0.28 -16.72
C CYS A 301 -10.42 1.70 -16.91
N HIS A 302 -9.82 2.39 -17.88
CA HIS A 302 -10.10 3.79 -18.17
C HIS A 302 -10.50 4.00 -19.65
N PRO A 303 -11.55 3.32 -20.13
CA PRO A 303 -12.01 3.52 -21.50
C PRO A 303 -12.58 4.93 -21.66
N GLN A 304 -12.61 5.45 -22.90
CA GLN A 304 -13.11 6.82 -23.17
C GLN A 304 -14.57 7.00 -22.69
N GLU A 305 -15.34 5.91 -22.60
CA GLU A 305 -16.77 5.92 -22.26
C GLU A 305 -17.12 5.77 -20.76
N CYS A 306 -16.16 5.61 -19.85
CA CYS A 306 -16.46 5.58 -18.39
C CYS A 306 -16.83 6.98 -17.83
N ILE A 307 -17.59 7.03 -16.72
CA ILE A 307 -18.04 8.22 -15.99
C ILE A 307 -17.01 8.62 -14.92
N CYS A 308 -16.66 9.90 -14.86
CA CYS A 308 -15.87 10.45 -13.74
C CYS A 308 -16.77 10.69 -12.53
N SER A 309 -16.50 9.99 -11.41
CA SER A 309 -17.26 10.13 -10.16
C SER A 309 -17.06 11.51 -9.54
N ILE A 310 -18.17 12.22 -9.25
CA ILE A 310 -18.16 13.55 -8.65
C ILE A 310 -17.99 13.53 -7.13
N ASP A 311 -18.23 12.38 -6.48
CA ASP A 311 -18.33 12.27 -5.02
C ASP A 311 -17.07 11.69 -4.35
N GLY A 312 -16.05 11.29 -5.12
CA GLY A 312 -14.75 10.82 -4.59
C GLY A 312 -14.79 9.56 -3.72
N LEU A 313 -15.96 8.92 -3.58
CA LEU A 313 -16.24 7.86 -2.61
C LEU A 313 -15.89 6.43 -3.07
N TYR A 314 -15.51 6.25 -4.33
CA TYR A 314 -15.13 4.94 -4.88
C TYR A 314 -13.86 5.07 -5.74
N GLY A 315 -12.73 4.66 -5.18
CA GLY A 315 -11.50 4.33 -5.91
C GLY A 315 -10.70 5.51 -6.47
N TYR A 316 -9.67 5.93 -5.74
CA TYR A 316 -8.35 6.46 -6.16
C TYR A 316 -8.19 7.48 -7.30
N TYR A 317 -9.23 8.04 -7.93
CA TYR A 317 -9.09 9.08 -8.96
C TYR A 317 -9.70 10.41 -8.50
N ALA A 318 -8.88 11.46 -8.40
CA ALA A 318 -9.42 12.81 -8.20
C ALA A 318 -10.25 13.20 -9.44
N LEU A 319 -11.46 13.76 -9.24
CA LEU A 319 -12.40 14.13 -10.31
C LEU A 319 -11.73 14.91 -11.46
N ASP A 320 -10.81 15.81 -11.11
CA ASP A 320 -10.06 16.64 -12.05
C ASP A 320 -9.09 15.83 -12.93
N GLU A 321 -8.40 14.85 -12.34
CA GLU A 321 -7.51 13.95 -13.09
C GLU A 321 -8.32 13.05 -14.04
N CYS A 322 -9.49 12.57 -13.59
CA CYS A 322 -10.34 11.70 -14.41
C CYS A 322 -10.85 12.46 -15.62
N ARG A 323 -11.25 13.72 -15.43
CA ARG A 323 -11.67 14.60 -16.51
C ARG A 323 -10.54 14.85 -17.49
N LYS A 324 -9.33 15.15 -17.00
CA LYS A 324 -8.13 15.40 -17.81
C LYS A 324 -7.69 14.23 -18.69
N SER A 325 -8.11 13.01 -18.39
CA SER A 325 -7.76 11.81 -19.18
C SER A 325 -8.81 11.45 -20.23
N LYS A 326 -9.94 12.15 -20.30
CA LYS A 326 -11.00 11.97 -21.31
C LYS A 326 -10.77 12.84 -22.53
N ILE A 327 -11.04 12.34 -23.74
CA ILE A 327 -11.03 13.16 -24.95
C ILE A 327 -12.28 14.04 -24.98
N CYS A 328 -12.10 15.31 -25.37
CA CYS A 328 -13.22 16.20 -25.66
C CYS A 328 -13.97 15.71 -26.91
N ILE A 329 -15.22 15.28 -26.74
CA ILE A 329 -16.06 14.75 -27.83
C ILE A 329 -17.29 15.61 -28.13
N ASP A 330 -17.65 16.52 -27.21
CA ASP A 330 -18.82 17.38 -27.34
C ASP A 330 -18.63 18.74 -26.62
N GLY A 331 -19.70 19.52 -26.49
CA GLY A 331 -19.71 20.83 -25.88
C GLY A 331 -19.28 21.94 -26.85
N ASN A 332 -18.63 22.98 -26.33
CA ASN A 332 -18.10 24.06 -27.16
C ASN A 332 -16.65 24.39 -26.82
N MET A 333 -16.01 25.25 -27.62
CA MET A 333 -14.61 25.64 -27.45
C MET A 333 -14.26 26.20 -26.06
N SER A 334 -15.22 26.86 -25.39
CA SER A 334 -15.05 27.44 -24.05
C SER A 334 -15.52 26.51 -22.92
N ASN A 335 -16.41 25.57 -23.23
CA ASN A 335 -16.94 24.58 -22.29
C ASN A 335 -16.98 23.20 -22.96
N PRO A 336 -15.82 22.56 -23.14
CA PRO A 336 -15.75 21.28 -23.81
C PRO A 336 -16.28 20.18 -22.88
N GLU A 337 -16.91 19.15 -23.45
CA GLU A 337 -17.49 18.05 -22.71
C GLU A 337 -16.73 16.74 -22.96
N PRO A 338 -16.36 16.00 -21.89
CA PRO A 338 -16.55 16.33 -20.46
C PRO A 338 -15.80 17.58 -19.99
N PHE A 339 -16.34 18.35 -19.04
CA PHE A 339 -15.64 19.54 -18.50
C PHE A 339 -14.23 19.17 -18.01
N GLY A 340 -13.19 19.87 -18.49
CA GLY A 340 -11.80 19.56 -18.16
C GLY A 340 -11.17 18.43 -18.98
N CYS A 341 -11.80 18.00 -20.07
CA CYS A 341 -11.28 17.00 -21.00
C CYS A 341 -9.97 17.41 -21.69
N HIS A 342 -9.21 16.39 -22.10
CA HIS A 342 -8.07 16.49 -22.99
C HIS A 342 -8.50 16.85 -24.43
N LYS A 343 -7.95 17.97 -24.92
CA LYS A 343 -8.13 18.45 -26.29
C LYS A 343 -7.13 17.75 -27.22
N ILE A 344 -7.64 17.20 -28.32
CA ILE A 344 -6.84 16.64 -29.43
C ILE A 344 -6.80 17.61 -30.63
N ASP A 345 -5.96 17.34 -31.62
CA ASP A 345 -5.86 18.15 -32.85
C ASP A 345 -7.22 18.31 -33.55
N CYS A 346 -7.53 19.55 -33.93
CA CYS A 346 -8.73 19.84 -34.72
C CYS A 346 -8.66 19.12 -36.07
N THR A 347 -9.76 18.50 -36.49
CA THR A 347 -9.86 17.78 -37.79
C THR A 347 -10.66 18.55 -38.85
N SER A 348 -11.28 19.67 -38.47
CA SER A 348 -12.05 20.54 -39.36
C SER A 348 -12.07 22.00 -38.87
N ASN A 349 -12.17 22.95 -39.80
CA ASN A 349 -12.41 24.38 -39.51
C ASN A 349 -13.84 24.67 -39.00
N SER A 350 -14.75 23.69 -39.08
CA SER A 350 -16.12 23.79 -38.57
C SER A 350 -16.35 23.03 -37.27
N GLN A 351 -15.29 22.47 -36.65
CA GLN A 351 -15.40 21.75 -35.39
C GLN A 351 -15.87 22.69 -34.27
N SER A 352 -16.85 22.25 -33.49
CA SER A 352 -17.53 23.09 -32.50
C SER A 352 -17.07 22.86 -31.06
N TYR A 353 -16.53 21.69 -30.75
CA TYR A 353 -16.02 21.31 -29.43
C TYR A 353 -14.50 21.54 -29.30
N GLY A 354 -14.01 21.62 -28.06
CA GLY A 354 -12.62 21.98 -27.75
C GLY A 354 -11.57 21.09 -28.42
N CYS A 355 -10.65 21.71 -29.17
CA CYS A 355 -9.55 21.03 -29.85
C CYS A 355 -8.30 21.92 -29.93
N LEU A 356 -7.16 21.31 -30.28
CA LEU A 356 -5.88 21.99 -30.49
C LEU A 356 -5.78 22.50 -31.93
N CYS A 357 -5.44 23.78 -32.08
CA CYS A 357 -5.26 24.36 -33.41
C CYS A 357 -4.10 23.66 -34.13
N THR A 358 -4.31 23.29 -35.39
CA THR A 358 -3.25 22.80 -36.27
C THR A 358 -2.91 23.82 -37.34
N ASP A 359 -1.86 23.60 -38.12
CA ASP A 359 -1.54 24.46 -39.26
C ASP A 359 -2.64 24.48 -40.32
N THR A 360 -3.43 23.40 -40.40
CA THR A 360 -4.49 23.20 -41.41
C THR A 360 -5.89 23.56 -40.89
N PHE A 361 -6.17 23.32 -39.60
CA PHE A 361 -7.48 23.48 -38.99
C PHE A 361 -7.43 24.42 -37.78
N LYS A 362 -8.03 25.60 -37.91
CA LYS A 362 -8.05 26.68 -36.93
C LYS A 362 -9.49 27.19 -36.70
N PRO A 363 -10.42 26.33 -36.24
CA PRO A 363 -11.77 26.77 -35.92
C PRO A 363 -11.72 27.86 -34.84
N LYS A 364 -12.68 28.79 -34.88
CA LYS A 364 -12.73 29.93 -33.95
C LYS A 364 -12.82 29.43 -32.51
N GLY A 365 -11.78 29.68 -31.71
CA GLY A 365 -11.72 29.30 -30.29
C GLY A 365 -10.91 28.04 -29.98
N CYS A 366 -10.27 27.40 -30.96
CA CYS A 366 -9.30 26.33 -30.66
C CYS A 366 -8.14 26.84 -29.80
N THR A 367 -7.55 25.95 -29.00
CA THR A 367 -6.39 26.29 -28.15
C THR A 367 -5.10 26.12 -28.95
N PRO A 368 -4.27 27.17 -29.11
CA PRO A 368 -3.00 27.06 -29.83
C PRO A 368 -1.90 26.44 -28.97
N TYR A 369 -0.82 25.97 -29.61
CA TYR A 369 0.43 25.71 -28.91
C TYR A 369 1.08 27.02 -28.44
N CYS A 370 1.70 27.00 -27.27
CA CYS A 370 2.38 28.17 -26.73
C CYS A 370 3.55 28.60 -27.63
N THR A 371 3.69 29.92 -27.81
CA THR A 371 4.85 30.57 -28.47
C THR A 371 5.59 31.50 -27.50
N THR A 372 5.02 31.72 -26.31
CA THR A 372 5.61 32.52 -25.24
C THR A 372 6.82 31.80 -24.64
N PRO A 373 7.95 32.49 -24.39
CA PRO A 373 9.14 31.89 -23.78
C PRO A 373 8.86 31.21 -22.43
N SER A 374 9.55 30.10 -22.15
CA SER A 374 9.30 29.25 -20.97
C SER A 374 9.53 29.90 -19.60
N ASN A 375 10.23 31.04 -19.55
CA ASN A 375 10.46 31.80 -18.32
C ASN A 375 9.39 32.87 -18.04
N MET A 376 8.32 32.90 -18.83
CA MET A 376 7.22 33.87 -18.71
C MET A 376 5.95 33.19 -18.20
N TYR A 377 4.89 33.98 -18.01
CA TYR A 377 3.58 33.54 -17.57
C TYR A 377 2.54 33.70 -18.69
N VAL A 378 1.58 32.78 -18.76
CA VAL A 378 0.39 32.85 -19.60
C VAL A 378 -0.87 32.59 -18.77
N GLU A 379 -2.02 33.11 -19.21
CA GLU A 379 -3.30 32.79 -18.56
C GLU A 379 -3.61 31.29 -18.70
N PRO A 380 -4.19 30.65 -17.66
CA PRO A 380 -4.64 29.25 -17.75
C PRO A 380 -5.52 29.00 -18.97
N ASP A 381 -5.40 27.82 -19.58
CA ASP A 381 -6.13 27.40 -20.80
C ASP A 381 -5.88 28.23 -22.08
N SER A 382 -5.04 29.27 -22.04
CA SER A 382 -4.77 30.12 -23.20
C SER A 382 -3.90 29.46 -24.28
N CYS A 383 -3.03 28.52 -23.90
CA CYS A 383 -2.23 27.72 -24.82
C CYS A 383 -1.77 26.40 -24.20
N THR A 384 -1.42 25.43 -25.05
CA THR A 384 -0.88 24.13 -24.65
C THR A 384 0.65 24.15 -24.71
N CYS A 385 1.30 23.66 -23.64
CA CYS A 385 2.76 23.56 -23.56
C CYS A 385 3.31 22.68 -24.69
N ASN A 386 4.54 22.95 -25.12
CA ASN A 386 5.30 22.08 -26.02
C ASN A 386 6.79 22.07 -25.62
N GLY A 387 7.57 21.17 -26.23
CA GLY A 387 8.98 21.00 -25.89
C GLY A 387 9.84 22.27 -26.05
N SER A 388 9.41 23.23 -26.87
CA SER A 388 10.13 24.50 -27.09
C SER A 388 9.61 25.64 -26.20
N PHE A 389 8.31 25.64 -25.88
CA PHE A 389 7.64 26.72 -25.17
C PHE A 389 6.71 26.16 -24.08
N HIS A 390 7.08 26.38 -22.83
CA HIS A 390 6.37 25.88 -21.65
C HIS A 390 6.36 26.92 -20.52
N PRO A 391 5.73 28.10 -20.74
CA PRO A 391 5.60 29.14 -19.72
C PRO A 391 4.74 28.66 -18.54
N SER A 392 4.93 29.26 -17.37
CA SER A 392 4.06 28.97 -16.22
C SER A 392 2.61 29.34 -16.54
N GLY A 393 1.68 28.43 -16.23
CA GLY A 393 0.26 28.57 -16.55
C GLY A 393 -0.19 27.92 -17.87
N CYS A 394 0.73 27.40 -18.69
CA CYS A 394 0.34 26.64 -19.89
C CYS A 394 -0.33 25.30 -19.53
N THR A 395 -1.21 24.83 -20.41
CA THR A 395 -1.90 23.55 -20.24
C THR A 395 -1.00 22.41 -20.72
N CYS A 396 -0.80 21.38 -19.89
CA CYS A 396 0.02 20.23 -20.26
C CYS A 396 -0.66 19.38 -21.35
N PRO A 397 0.11 18.89 -22.33
CA PRO A 397 -0.43 17.93 -23.28
C PRO A 397 -0.60 16.57 -22.60
N TYR A 398 -1.74 15.91 -22.84
CA TYR A 398 -2.06 14.56 -22.34
C TYR A 398 -2.29 13.63 -23.55
N GLY A 399 -2.48 12.32 -23.32
CA GLY A 399 -2.89 11.36 -24.37
C GLY A 399 -1.79 10.83 -25.29
N ASN A 400 -0.88 11.67 -25.80
CA ASN A 400 0.32 11.22 -26.52
C ASN A 400 1.57 11.55 -25.71
N GLN A 401 2.14 10.53 -25.08
CA GLN A 401 3.34 10.63 -24.26
C GLN A 401 4.48 11.41 -24.94
N GLN A 402 4.66 11.24 -26.26
CA GLN A 402 5.75 11.88 -27.01
C GLN A 402 5.66 13.42 -27.02
N THR A 403 4.47 13.98 -26.80
CA THR A 403 4.28 15.43 -26.76
C THR A 403 4.82 16.08 -25.49
N LEU A 404 5.17 15.28 -24.47
CA LEU A 404 5.82 15.74 -23.25
C LEU A 404 7.34 15.94 -23.42
N VAL A 405 7.95 15.39 -24.47
CA VAL A 405 9.40 15.49 -24.69
C VAL A 405 9.83 16.96 -24.78
N GLY A 406 10.81 17.35 -23.96
CA GLY A 406 11.30 18.73 -23.85
C GLY A 406 10.54 19.62 -22.84
N ILE A 407 9.49 19.12 -22.19
CA ILE A 407 8.75 19.86 -21.15
C ILE A 407 9.22 19.44 -19.75
N PRO A 408 9.71 20.35 -18.89
CA PRO A 408 10.16 20.03 -17.53
C PRO A 408 9.06 19.35 -16.69
N LYS A 409 9.44 18.37 -15.87
CA LYS A 409 8.52 17.63 -14.97
C LYS A 409 7.85 18.53 -13.92
N LEU A 410 8.53 19.60 -13.51
CA LEU A 410 7.97 20.63 -12.63
C LEU A 410 6.87 21.45 -13.31
N GLN A 411 6.87 21.54 -14.64
CA GLN A 411 5.85 22.25 -15.40
C GLN A 411 4.68 21.33 -15.78
N CYS A 412 4.99 20.07 -16.12
CA CYS A 412 3.99 19.05 -16.40
C CYS A 412 4.29 17.75 -15.64
N PRO A 413 3.38 17.27 -14.76
CA PRO A 413 3.58 16.05 -13.96
C PRO A 413 3.93 14.83 -14.81
N CYS A 414 4.58 13.84 -14.19
CA CYS A 414 4.86 12.55 -14.83
C CYS A 414 3.57 11.79 -15.16
N VAL A 415 3.56 11.07 -16.29
CA VAL A 415 2.47 10.17 -16.69
C VAL A 415 2.96 8.71 -16.81
N PRO A 416 2.09 7.69 -16.80
CA PRO A 416 2.50 6.32 -17.08
C PRO A 416 3.21 6.21 -18.44
N GLN A 417 4.37 5.53 -18.47
CA GLN A 417 5.27 5.45 -19.64
C GLN A 417 5.76 6.82 -20.14
N ASP A 418 6.07 7.74 -19.22
CA ASP A 418 6.61 9.06 -19.56
C ASP A 418 7.92 8.97 -20.37
N PRO A 419 8.03 9.61 -21.54
CA PRO A 419 9.22 9.51 -22.39
C PRO A 419 10.33 10.47 -21.94
N ARG A 420 10.09 11.31 -20.92
CA ARG A 420 11.11 12.16 -20.30
C ARG A 420 11.89 11.34 -19.26
N ASN A 421 12.85 10.53 -19.72
CA ASN A 421 13.83 9.68 -19.01
C ASN A 421 13.73 9.50 -17.45
N ASP A 422 13.78 8.23 -17.03
CA ASP A 422 13.93 7.51 -15.74
C ASP A 422 13.62 8.11 -14.34
N ASP A 423 13.50 9.42 -14.13
CA ASP A 423 13.17 9.94 -12.77
C ASP A 423 11.65 10.05 -12.49
N CYS A 424 10.81 9.49 -13.35
CA CYS A 424 9.39 9.35 -13.05
C CYS A 424 9.18 8.06 -12.26
N TYR A 425 9.61 8.04 -10.99
CA TYR A 425 9.31 6.94 -10.09
C TYR A 425 7.80 6.76 -10.03
N ILE A 426 7.36 5.59 -10.49
CA ILE A 426 6.02 5.08 -10.25
C ILE A 426 5.87 5.05 -8.73
N PHE A 427 4.99 5.87 -8.16
CA PHE A 427 4.52 5.63 -6.81
C PHE A 427 3.77 4.30 -6.89
N ILE A 428 4.47 3.20 -6.64
CA ILE A 428 3.83 1.94 -6.27
C ILE A 428 3.43 2.18 -4.81
N PRO A 429 2.13 2.40 -4.50
CA PRO A 429 1.72 2.36 -3.10
C PRO A 429 2.19 1.02 -2.50
N PRO A 430 2.60 0.99 -1.22
CA PRO A 430 3.15 -0.22 -0.61
C PRO A 430 2.23 -1.43 -0.85
N PRO A 431 2.80 -2.65 -0.97
CA PRO A 431 2.02 -3.85 -1.23
C PRO A 431 0.99 -3.99 -0.11
N ILE A 432 -0.28 -3.87 -0.48
CA ILE A 432 -1.38 -4.29 0.37
C ILE A 432 -1.25 -5.81 0.41
N LEU A 433 -0.90 -6.32 1.58
CA LEU A 433 -0.93 -7.73 1.94
C LEU A 433 -2.23 -8.35 1.40
N SER A 434 -2.08 -9.20 0.37
CA SER A 434 -3.12 -10.11 -0.09
C SER A 434 -2.78 -11.51 0.40
N PRO A 435 -3.76 -12.40 0.49
CA PRO A 435 -3.59 -13.71 -0.15
C PRO A 435 -4.79 -13.96 -1.08
N GLU A 436 -4.65 -14.05 -2.41
CA GLU A 436 -4.11 -15.18 -3.21
C GLU A 436 -4.78 -16.52 -2.82
N ASP A 437 -5.49 -17.27 -3.68
CA ASP A 437 -5.42 -17.50 -5.14
C ASP A 437 -6.84 -17.58 -5.74
N GLY A 438 -7.16 -17.31 -7.01
CA GLY A 438 -6.48 -17.26 -8.32
C GLY A 438 -7.60 -17.55 -9.35
N ASP A 439 -7.54 -17.38 -10.66
CA ASP A 439 -6.62 -16.83 -11.64
C ASP A 439 -7.50 -16.61 -12.90
N MET A 440 -7.03 -15.76 -13.81
CA MET A 440 -7.37 -15.68 -15.24
C MET A 440 -8.75 -15.19 -15.69
N GLY A 441 -8.72 -14.01 -16.33
CA GLY A 441 -9.07 -13.99 -17.76
C GLY A 441 -9.99 -12.88 -18.25
N ALA A 442 -9.38 -11.96 -19.02
CA ALA A 442 -9.96 -11.09 -20.05
C ALA A 442 -10.83 -9.90 -19.61
N CYS A 443 -10.21 -8.72 -19.55
CA CYS A 443 -10.25 -7.72 -20.64
C CYS A 443 -8.91 -6.99 -20.73
#